data_AF-A0A520GSA2-F1
#
_entry.id   AF-A0A520GSA2-F1
#
_cell.length_a   1.000
_cell.length_b   1.000
_cell.length_c   1.000
_cell.angle_alpha   90.00
_cell.angle_beta   90.00
_cell.angle_gamma   90.00
#
_symmetry.space_group_name_H-M   'P 1'
#
loop_
_entity.id
_entity.type
_entity.pdbx_description
1 polymer ?
#
loop_
_entity_poly.entity_id
_entity_poly.type
_entity_poly.pdbx_seq_one_letter_code
_entity_poly.pdbx_strand_id
1 'polypeptide(L)'
;NSNASGFIESYMRQHGKYLQGMKGWGQPYFNLIENILAQYGLPKELKYIAVIESNLRTGAVSNKGAGGPWQFMPGTARDYNLVVNSYMDERTDYFKSTHAAARYLLVLYRQMKDWLLVMAAYNGGPGRVMSAIRRSGSTNFWVLQQYLPEESRTYVKRFIATHYIMESAIPNYSSSGMTAGPSFRLGENPYEVNKPAMSDKELEGTATTSISGKYNSVVIAKNVTMDIVQFNRMNPNMDGQLSTNGSYDLRLPADKLQVFLANKYSILNECVNLLINGEAINYDNHTDYPSRYRQTRKVKKKS
;
A
#
# COMPACT_ATOMS: atom_id res chain seq x y z
N ASN A 1 17.03 -11.11 -15.55
CA ASN A 1 16.29 -12.38 -15.31
C ASN A 1 15.58 -12.75 -16.61
N SER A 2 15.96 -13.85 -17.26
CA SER A 2 15.43 -14.29 -18.56
C SER A 2 13.90 -14.54 -18.53
N ASN A 3 13.33 -14.83 -17.36
CA ASN A 3 11.90 -15.14 -17.19
C ASN A 3 10.95 -13.95 -17.43
N ALA A 4 11.48 -12.73 -17.56
CA ALA A 4 10.69 -11.52 -17.83
C ALA A 4 11.07 -10.82 -19.14
N SER A 5 12.24 -11.10 -19.73
CA SER A 5 12.76 -10.33 -20.87
C SER A 5 11.81 -10.29 -22.07
N GLY A 6 11.29 -11.46 -22.50
CA GLY A 6 10.36 -11.51 -23.64
C GLY A 6 9.04 -10.77 -23.41
N PHE A 7 8.54 -10.78 -22.16
CA PHE A 7 7.35 -9.99 -21.79
C PHE A 7 7.66 -8.50 -21.77
N ILE A 8 8.80 -8.10 -21.22
CA ILE A 8 9.20 -6.70 -21.14
C ILE A 8 9.34 -6.13 -22.56
N GLU A 9 10.00 -6.86 -23.48
CA GLU A 9 10.14 -6.43 -24.87
C GLU A 9 8.79 -6.24 -25.58
N SER A 10 7.84 -7.16 -25.42
CA SER A 10 6.51 -7.03 -26.03
C SER A 10 5.72 -5.88 -25.41
N TYR A 11 5.77 -5.73 -24.08
CA TYR A 11 5.14 -4.64 -23.35
C TYR A 11 5.69 -3.27 -23.75
N MET A 12 7.03 -3.17 -23.91
CA MET A 12 7.70 -1.96 -24.39
C MET A 12 7.26 -1.58 -25.80
N ARG A 13 7.18 -2.56 -26.72
CA ARG A 13 6.71 -2.31 -28.09
C ARG A 13 5.28 -1.77 -28.11
N GLN A 14 4.41 -2.29 -27.24
CA GLN A 14 3.00 -1.90 -27.21
C GLN A 14 2.75 -0.58 -26.47
N HIS A 15 3.43 -0.34 -25.35
CA HIS A 15 3.10 0.75 -24.42
C HIS A 15 4.19 1.81 -24.27
N GLY A 16 5.39 1.59 -24.82
CA GLY A 16 6.57 2.42 -24.61
C GLY A 16 6.36 3.89 -24.98
N LYS A 17 5.87 4.17 -26.19
CA LYS A 17 5.61 5.54 -26.65
C LYS A 17 4.64 6.29 -25.75
N TYR A 18 3.58 5.61 -25.31
CA TYR A 18 2.56 6.20 -24.44
C TYR A 18 3.15 6.52 -23.06
N LEU A 19 3.87 5.58 -22.44
CA LEU A 19 4.51 5.78 -21.14
C LEU A 19 5.60 6.85 -21.18
N GLN A 20 6.36 6.95 -22.27
CA GLN A 20 7.32 8.03 -22.46
C GLN A 20 6.63 9.40 -22.56
N GLY A 21 5.53 9.50 -23.32
CA GLY A 21 4.71 10.71 -23.38
C GLY A 21 4.11 11.09 -22.02
N MET A 22 3.78 10.10 -21.19
CA MET A 22 3.27 10.30 -19.82
C MET A 22 4.27 11.00 -18.90
N LYS A 23 5.58 10.87 -19.11
CA LYS A 23 6.58 11.52 -18.25
C LYS A 23 6.38 13.03 -18.16
N GLY A 24 6.07 13.68 -19.29
CA GLY A 24 5.88 15.13 -19.35
C GLY A 24 4.67 15.61 -18.56
N TRP A 25 3.48 15.11 -18.91
CA TRP A 25 2.24 15.56 -18.26
C TRP A 25 2.01 14.94 -16.87
N GLY A 26 2.61 13.78 -16.59
CA GLY A 26 2.47 13.05 -15.33
C GLY A 26 3.28 13.64 -14.18
N GLN A 27 4.25 14.53 -14.45
CA GLN A 27 5.19 15.05 -13.46
C GLN A 27 4.54 15.63 -12.19
N PRO A 28 3.45 16.42 -12.25
CA PRO A 28 2.82 16.94 -11.03
C PRO A 28 2.26 15.83 -10.14
N TYR A 29 1.70 14.76 -10.74
CA TYR A 29 1.19 13.60 -10.01
C TYR A 29 2.33 12.77 -9.42
N PHE A 30 3.42 12.57 -10.17
CA PHE A 30 4.60 11.89 -9.65
C PHE A 30 5.18 12.63 -8.45
N ASN A 31 5.37 13.96 -8.54
CA ASN A 31 5.87 14.75 -7.42
C ASN A 31 4.99 14.60 -6.16
N LEU A 32 3.66 14.66 -6.31
CA LEU A 32 2.74 14.46 -5.20
C LEU A 32 2.89 13.05 -4.60
N ILE A 33 2.90 12.01 -5.43
CA ILE A 33 3.01 10.63 -4.97
C ILE A 33 4.35 10.42 -4.27
N GLU A 34 5.45 10.85 -4.88
CA GLU A 34 6.81 10.69 -4.35
C GLU A 34 6.95 11.38 -2.99
N ASN A 35 6.42 12.60 -2.84
CA ASN A 35 6.41 13.31 -1.57
C ASN A 35 5.64 12.56 -0.48
N ILE A 36 4.51 11.94 -0.82
CA ILE A 36 3.74 11.13 0.13
C ILE A 36 4.49 9.83 0.44
N LEU A 37 4.95 9.08 -0.56
CA LEU A 37 5.71 7.84 -0.37
C LEU A 37 6.95 8.05 0.50
N ALA A 38 7.66 9.16 0.31
CA ALA A 38 8.81 9.54 1.13
C ALA A 38 8.45 9.75 2.62
N GLN A 39 7.26 10.28 2.92
CA GLN A 39 6.75 10.37 4.31
C GLN A 39 6.61 8.98 4.92
N TYR A 40 6.20 7.98 4.13
CA TYR A 40 6.08 6.58 4.57
C TYR A 40 7.37 5.76 4.43
N GLY A 41 8.49 6.36 3.99
CA GLY A 41 9.77 5.67 3.82
C GLY A 41 9.74 4.65 2.68
N LEU A 42 8.76 4.79 1.78
CA LEU A 42 8.53 3.89 0.67
C LEU A 42 9.38 4.28 -0.55
N PRO A 43 9.86 3.30 -1.34
CA PRO A 43 10.54 3.58 -2.60
C PRO A 43 9.66 4.41 -3.54
N LYS A 44 10.23 5.49 -4.10
CA LYS A 44 9.52 6.41 -5.00
C LYS A 44 8.98 5.72 -6.26
N GLU A 45 9.64 4.64 -6.69
CA GLU A 45 9.28 3.83 -7.84
C GLU A 45 7.90 3.17 -7.69
N LEU A 46 7.39 3.02 -6.46
CA LEU A 46 6.03 2.51 -6.22
C LEU A 46 4.93 3.40 -6.80
N LYS A 47 5.23 4.65 -7.19
CA LYS A 47 4.33 5.51 -7.96
C LYS A 47 3.85 4.85 -9.27
N TYR A 48 4.61 3.92 -9.83
CA TYR A 48 4.23 3.21 -11.06
C TYR A 48 3.07 2.24 -10.88
N ILE A 49 2.67 1.92 -9.64
CA ILE A 49 1.40 1.23 -9.38
C ILE A 49 0.23 2.07 -9.89
N ALA A 50 0.18 3.37 -9.58
CA ALA A 50 -0.88 4.25 -10.04
C ALA A 50 -0.90 4.39 -11.58
N VAL A 51 0.26 4.25 -12.24
CA VAL A 51 0.35 4.20 -13.71
C VAL A 51 -0.31 2.92 -14.25
N ILE A 52 0.01 1.76 -13.69
CA ILE A 52 -0.46 0.45 -14.18
C ILE A 52 -1.95 0.26 -13.90
N GLU A 53 -2.43 0.77 -12.77
CA GLU A 53 -3.80 0.63 -12.31
C GLU A 53 -4.77 1.54 -13.07
N SER A 54 -4.41 2.81 -13.27
CA SER A 54 -5.36 3.81 -13.78
C SER A 54 -4.81 4.70 -14.89
N ASN A 55 -3.53 4.60 -15.23
CA ASN A 55 -2.81 5.63 -15.99
C ASN A 55 -2.91 7.01 -15.31
N LEU A 56 -2.78 7.06 -13.98
CA LEU A 56 -2.88 8.27 -13.14
C LEU A 56 -4.26 8.95 -13.15
N ARG A 57 -5.33 8.24 -13.54
CA ARG A 57 -6.68 8.81 -13.65
C ARG A 57 -7.41 8.75 -12.32
N THR A 58 -7.80 9.91 -11.79
CA THR A 58 -8.62 10.02 -10.56
C THR A 58 -10.01 9.46 -10.72
N GLY A 59 -10.64 9.65 -11.87
CA GLY A 59 -12.00 9.15 -12.16
C GLY A 59 -12.05 7.71 -12.68
N ALA A 60 -10.96 6.94 -12.63
CA ALA A 60 -10.95 5.57 -13.13
C ALA A 60 -11.82 4.66 -12.25
N VAL A 61 -12.72 3.92 -12.88
CA VAL A 61 -13.51 2.86 -12.22
C VAL A 61 -13.47 1.61 -13.10
N SER A 62 -13.06 0.48 -12.53
CA SER A 62 -13.06 -0.80 -13.24
C SER A 62 -14.43 -1.46 -13.23
N ASN A 63 -14.63 -2.44 -14.12
CA ASN A 63 -15.85 -3.26 -14.17
C ASN A 63 -16.09 -4.04 -12.87
N LYS A 64 -15.04 -4.28 -12.07
CA LYS A 64 -15.14 -4.95 -10.76
C LYS A 64 -15.43 -3.96 -9.62
N GLY A 65 -15.48 -2.66 -9.90
CA GLY A 65 -15.77 -1.60 -8.93
C GLY A 65 -14.55 -1.01 -8.24
N ALA A 66 -13.32 -1.35 -8.65
CA ALA A 66 -12.11 -0.70 -8.18
C ALA A 66 -12.06 0.75 -8.66
N GLY A 67 -11.67 1.70 -7.81
CA GLY A 67 -11.82 3.14 -8.07
C GLY A 67 -10.56 3.95 -7.80
N GLY A 68 -10.41 5.07 -8.50
CA GLY A 68 -9.34 6.03 -8.24
C GLY A 68 -8.00 5.71 -8.91
N PRO A 69 -6.96 6.52 -8.63
CA PRO A 69 -5.65 6.36 -9.26
C PRO A 69 -4.96 5.06 -8.83
N TRP A 70 -5.26 4.58 -7.62
CA TRP A 70 -4.72 3.36 -7.01
C TRP A 70 -5.62 2.13 -7.20
N GLN A 71 -6.77 2.28 -7.86
CA GLN A 71 -7.78 1.24 -8.08
C GLN A 71 -8.12 0.45 -6.81
N PHE A 72 -8.47 1.15 -5.73
CA PHE A 72 -8.92 0.48 -4.52
C PHE A 72 -10.33 -0.11 -4.69
N MET A 73 -10.52 -1.33 -4.20
CA MET A 73 -11.85 -1.87 -3.96
C MET A 73 -12.55 -1.10 -2.82
N PRO A 74 -13.88 -0.94 -2.83
CA PRO A 74 -14.60 -0.19 -1.79
C PRO A 74 -14.36 -0.69 -0.36
N GLY A 75 -14.21 -2.01 -0.16
CA GLY A 75 -13.86 -2.60 1.13
C GLY A 75 -12.49 -2.13 1.61
N THR A 76 -11.45 -2.41 0.80
CA THR A 76 -10.07 -2.01 1.08
C THR A 76 -9.92 -0.51 1.30
N ALA A 77 -10.59 0.32 0.49
CA ALA A 77 -10.57 1.76 0.67
C ALA A 77 -11.05 2.18 2.08
N ARG A 78 -12.15 1.58 2.56
CA ARG A 78 -12.71 1.83 3.89
C ARG A 78 -11.79 1.30 5.00
N ASP A 79 -11.15 0.16 4.81
CA ASP A 79 -10.15 -0.38 5.75
C ASP A 79 -8.98 0.61 5.97
N TYR A 80 -8.67 1.41 4.94
CA TYR A 80 -7.67 2.47 4.99
C TYR A 80 -8.26 3.87 5.17
N ASN A 81 -9.43 3.97 5.81
CA ASN A 81 -10.09 5.21 6.23
C ASN A 81 -10.48 6.16 5.08
N LEU A 82 -10.71 5.64 3.87
CA LEU A 82 -11.37 6.41 2.81
C LEU A 82 -12.88 6.27 2.93
N VAL A 83 -13.58 7.39 2.82
CA VAL A 83 -15.04 7.38 2.70
C VAL A 83 -15.41 6.96 1.29
N VAL A 84 -16.18 5.87 1.19
CA VAL A 84 -16.76 5.38 -0.06
C VAL A 84 -18.25 5.14 0.16
N ASN A 85 -19.08 6.04 -0.36
CA ASN A 85 -20.53 5.96 -0.31
C ASN A 85 -21.17 6.61 -1.55
N SER A 86 -22.50 6.67 -1.61
CA SER A 86 -23.23 7.21 -2.78
C SER A 86 -23.03 8.70 -3.04
N TYR A 87 -22.53 9.45 -2.07
CA TYR A 87 -22.35 10.91 -2.14
C TYR A 87 -20.88 11.31 -2.30
N MET A 88 -19.97 10.50 -1.77
CA MET A 88 -18.53 10.79 -1.74
C MET A 88 -17.73 9.50 -1.93
N ASP A 89 -16.77 9.56 -2.85
CA ASP A 89 -15.82 8.49 -3.10
C ASP A 89 -14.38 9.03 -3.02
N GLU A 90 -13.78 8.98 -1.84
CA GLU A 90 -12.44 9.49 -1.58
C GLU A 90 -11.34 8.65 -2.24
N ARG A 91 -11.68 7.55 -2.93
CA ARG A 91 -10.74 6.88 -3.82
C ARG A 91 -10.33 7.78 -4.98
N THR A 92 -11.19 8.69 -5.42
CA THR A 92 -10.89 9.63 -6.51
C THR A 92 -10.07 10.83 -6.04
N ASP A 93 -9.97 11.07 -4.74
CA ASP A 93 -9.10 12.10 -4.15
C ASP A 93 -7.65 11.60 -4.19
N TYR A 94 -6.82 12.25 -5.00
CA TYR A 94 -5.44 11.81 -5.23
C TYR A 94 -4.60 11.83 -3.94
N PHE A 95 -4.79 12.84 -3.10
CA PHE A 95 -4.01 13.01 -1.88
C PHE A 95 -4.41 11.95 -0.85
N LYS A 96 -5.70 11.83 -0.55
CA LYS A 96 -6.22 10.86 0.43
C LYS A 96 -5.95 9.43 0.01
N SER A 97 -6.24 9.09 -1.25
CA SER A 97 -6.03 7.75 -1.78
C SER A 97 -4.55 7.35 -1.82
N THR A 98 -3.63 8.30 -2.02
CA THR A 98 -2.19 8.02 -1.98
C THR A 98 -1.69 7.74 -0.56
N HIS A 99 -2.17 8.49 0.45
CA HIS A 99 -1.88 8.15 1.85
C HIS A 99 -2.44 6.77 2.23
N ALA A 100 -3.63 6.40 1.74
CA ALA A 100 -4.19 5.07 1.93
C ALA A 100 -3.35 3.97 1.24
N ALA A 101 -2.92 4.20 -0.01
CA ALA A 101 -2.04 3.30 -0.74
C ALA A 101 -0.71 3.07 -0.04
N ALA A 102 -0.09 4.14 0.48
CA ALA A 102 1.16 4.03 1.21
C ALA A 102 1.02 3.17 2.48
N ARG A 103 -0.06 3.37 3.27
CA ARG A 103 -0.36 2.50 4.42
C ARG A 103 -0.57 1.05 4.01
N TYR A 104 -1.29 0.80 2.92
CA TYR A 104 -1.52 -0.56 2.43
C TYR A 104 -0.22 -1.24 2.00
N LEU A 105 0.63 -0.53 1.25
CA LEU A 105 1.92 -1.05 0.79
C LEU A 105 2.86 -1.40 1.95
N LEU A 106 2.86 -0.61 3.03
CA LEU A 106 3.60 -0.94 4.25
C LEU A 106 3.09 -2.24 4.88
N VAL A 107 1.78 -2.42 5.00
CA VAL A 107 1.18 -3.66 5.54
C VAL A 107 1.57 -4.87 4.70
N LEU A 108 1.47 -4.75 3.37
CA LEU A 108 1.91 -5.81 2.47
C LEU A 108 3.40 -6.11 2.61
N TYR A 109 4.26 -5.09 2.67
CA TYR A 109 5.70 -5.29 2.81
C TYR A 109 6.05 -5.98 4.13
N ARG A 110 5.37 -5.67 5.22
CA ARG A 110 5.59 -6.33 6.51
C ARG A 110 5.39 -7.86 6.42
N GLN A 111 4.38 -8.28 5.66
CA GLN A 111 4.06 -9.70 5.47
C GLN A 111 5.01 -10.37 4.47
N MET A 112 5.29 -9.68 3.37
CA MET A 112 5.98 -10.27 2.21
C MET A 112 7.50 -10.14 2.27
N LYS A 113 8.01 -9.06 2.90
CA LYS A 113 9.42 -8.66 3.00
C LYS A 113 10.18 -8.62 1.65
N ASP A 114 9.44 -8.57 0.55
CA ASP A 114 9.95 -8.53 -0.81
C ASP A 114 8.97 -7.74 -1.68
N TRP A 115 9.48 -6.76 -2.42
CA TRP A 115 8.61 -5.87 -3.19
C TRP A 115 7.92 -6.54 -4.38
N LEU A 116 8.50 -7.58 -4.99
CA LEU A 116 7.84 -8.33 -6.07
C LEU A 116 6.64 -9.11 -5.52
N LEU A 117 6.79 -9.68 -4.32
CA LEU A 117 5.68 -10.30 -3.60
C LEU A 117 4.64 -9.27 -3.15
N VAL A 118 5.04 -8.06 -2.75
CA VAL A 118 4.10 -6.96 -2.49
C VAL A 118 3.30 -6.62 -3.74
N MET A 119 3.94 -6.52 -4.92
CA MET A 119 3.22 -6.25 -6.17
C MET A 119 2.22 -7.37 -6.49
N ALA A 120 2.60 -8.63 -6.31
CA ALA A 120 1.70 -9.77 -6.48
C ALA A 120 0.53 -9.72 -5.49
N ALA A 121 0.78 -9.35 -4.24
CA ALA A 121 -0.23 -9.27 -3.18
C ALA A 121 -1.16 -8.06 -3.35
N TYR A 122 -0.66 -6.95 -3.88
CA TYR A 122 -1.47 -5.77 -4.18
C TYR A 122 -2.56 -6.09 -5.20
N ASN A 123 -2.20 -6.79 -6.28
CA ASN A 123 -3.14 -7.21 -7.32
C ASN A 123 -3.99 -8.43 -6.91
N GLY A 124 -3.35 -9.47 -6.42
CA GLY A 124 -3.98 -10.77 -6.18
C GLY A 124 -4.55 -10.95 -4.77
N GLY A 125 -4.23 -10.06 -3.84
CA GLY A 125 -4.51 -10.18 -2.41
C GLY A 125 -3.43 -10.99 -1.67
N PRO A 126 -3.13 -10.64 -0.40
CA PRO A 126 -2.04 -11.25 0.38
C PRO A 126 -2.25 -12.74 0.63
N GLY A 127 -3.49 -13.19 0.86
CA GLY A 127 -3.80 -14.61 1.11
C GLY A 127 -3.39 -15.54 -0.04
N ARG A 128 -3.53 -15.08 -1.30
CA ARG A 128 -3.10 -15.86 -2.47
C ARG A 128 -1.59 -16.02 -2.51
N VAL A 129 -0.86 -14.96 -2.20
CA VAL A 129 0.61 -14.98 -2.17
C VAL A 129 1.11 -15.86 -1.02
N MET A 130 0.52 -15.75 0.17
CA MET A 130 0.85 -16.63 1.30
C MET A 130 0.61 -18.09 0.97
N SER A 131 -0.50 -18.41 0.28
CA SER A 131 -0.74 -19.78 -0.20
C SER A 131 0.30 -20.24 -1.21
N ALA A 132 0.77 -19.38 -2.11
CA ALA A 132 1.81 -19.70 -3.09
C ALA A 132 3.18 -19.90 -2.42
N ILE A 133 3.51 -19.12 -1.39
CA ILE A 133 4.71 -19.33 -0.57
C ILE A 133 4.66 -20.70 0.10
N ARG A 134 3.55 -21.05 0.75
CA ARG A 134 3.39 -22.37 1.40
C ARG A 134 3.52 -23.53 0.42
N ARG A 135 2.91 -23.43 -0.76
CA ARG A 135 2.95 -24.49 -1.80
C ARG A 135 4.31 -24.63 -2.46
N SER A 136 5.05 -23.53 -2.62
CA SER A 136 6.35 -23.52 -3.29
C SER A 136 7.53 -23.77 -2.34
N GLY A 137 7.36 -23.53 -1.04
CA GLY A 137 8.45 -23.54 -0.06
C GLY A 137 9.45 -22.39 -0.23
N SER A 138 9.09 -21.34 -0.99
CA SER A 138 10.00 -20.24 -1.33
C SER A 138 9.33 -18.88 -1.17
N THR A 139 10.11 -17.86 -0.80
CA THR A 139 9.74 -16.43 -0.85
C THR A 139 10.32 -15.73 -2.07
N ASN A 140 11.01 -16.44 -2.95
CA ASN A 140 11.48 -15.88 -4.21
C ASN A 140 10.32 -15.85 -5.22
N PHE A 141 9.86 -14.65 -5.59
CA PHE A 141 8.79 -14.46 -6.57
C PHE A 141 9.01 -15.32 -7.83
N TRP A 142 10.22 -15.37 -8.37
CA TRP A 142 10.51 -16.06 -9.62
C TRP A 142 10.33 -17.58 -9.52
N VAL A 143 10.53 -18.15 -8.34
CA VAL A 143 10.33 -19.57 -8.04
C VAL A 143 8.85 -19.87 -7.81
N LEU A 144 8.18 -19.03 -7.00
CA LEU A 144 6.79 -19.28 -6.61
C LEU A 144 5.75 -18.81 -7.63
N GLN A 145 6.13 -18.00 -8.63
CA GLN A 145 5.18 -17.38 -9.55
C GLN A 145 4.25 -18.42 -10.21
N GLN A 146 4.72 -19.63 -10.50
CA GLN A 146 3.91 -20.68 -11.12
C GLN A 146 2.68 -21.09 -10.28
N TYR A 147 2.70 -20.83 -8.97
CA TYR A 147 1.60 -21.09 -8.04
C TYR A 147 0.64 -19.89 -7.90
N LEU A 148 0.93 -18.76 -8.55
CA LEU A 148 0.05 -17.58 -8.60
C LEU A 148 -0.83 -17.59 -9.86
N PRO A 149 -2.02 -16.96 -9.81
CA PRO A 149 -2.82 -16.71 -11.01
C PRO A 149 -2.05 -15.92 -12.06
N GLU A 150 -2.36 -16.15 -13.33
CA GLU A 150 -1.71 -15.45 -14.44
C GLU A 150 -1.77 -13.93 -14.33
N GLU A 151 -2.94 -13.40 -13.93
CA GLU A 151 -3.16 -11.98 -13.68
C GLU A 151 -2.08 -11.39 -12.75
N SER A 152 -1.81 -12.03 -11.62
CA SER A 152 -0.84 -11.55 -10.62
C SER A 152 0.60 -11.69 -11.10
N ARG A 153 0.94 -12.76 -11.81
CA ARG A 153 2.29 -12.93 -12.41
C ARG A 153 2.56 -11.84 -13.45
N THR A 154 1.57 -11.58 -14.30
CA THR A 154 1.61 -10.56 -15.34
C THR A 154 1.65 -9.17 -14.72
N TYR A 155 0.93 -8.93 -13.63
CA TYR A 155 0.97 -7.65 -12.91
C TYR A 155 2.38 -7.29 -12.45
N VAL A 156 3.11 -8.22 -11.83
CA VAL A 156 4.52 -7.99 -11.44
C VAL A 156 5.40 -7.68 -12.64
N LYS A 157 5.24 -8.42 -13.76
CA LYS A 157 6.01 -8.16 -14.99
C LYS A 157 5.67 -6.81 -15.62
N ARG A 158 4.39 -6.38 -15.59
CA ARG A 158 3.95 -5.04 -16.02
C ARG A 158 4.60 -3.96 -15.17
N PHE A 159 4.74 -4.19 -13.86
CA PHE A 159 5.44 -3.26 -12.97
C PHE A 159 6.91 -3.10 -13.33
N ILE A 160 7.63 -4.21 -13.50
CA ILE A 160 9.04 -4.19 -13.90
C ILE A 160 9.21 -3.49 -15.26
N ALA A 161 8.35 -3.80 -16.23
CA ALA A 161 8.42 -3.20 -17.57
C ALA A 161 8.10 -1.70 -17.54
N THR A 162 7.08 -1.28 -16.77
CA THR A 162 6.73 0.13 -16.59
C THR A 162 7.86 0.89 -15.94
N HIS A 163 8.41 0.37 -14.83
CA HIS A 163 9.58 0.96 -14.18
C HIS A 163 10.75 1.11 -15.17
N TYR A 164 11.06 0.05 -15.92
CA TYR A 164 12.14 0.10 -16.91
C TYR A 164 11.93 1.20 -17.96
N ILE A 165 10.73 1.32 -18.54
CA ILE A 165 10.42 2.36 -19.54
C ILE A 165 10.48 3.76 -18.90
N MET A 166 9.99 3.89 -17.68
CA MET A 166 9.87 5.16 -16.99
C MET A 166 11.22 5.70 -16.51
N GLU A 167 12.15 4.82 -16.13
CA GLU A 167 13.52 5.20 -15.73
C GLU A 167 14.51 5.21 -16.90
N SER A 168 14.24 4.45 -17.97
CA SER A 168 15.12 4.45 -19.14
C SER A 168 15.06 5.78 -19.89
N ALA A 169 16.23 6.33 -20.20
CA ALA A 169 16.40 7.52 -21.01
C ALA A 169 16.30 7.26 -22.53
N ILE A 170 16.00 6.04 -22.97
CA ILE A 170 16.16 5.62 -24.38
C ILE A 170 15.07 6.26 -25.26
N PRO A 171 15.41 7.25 -26.11
CA PRO A 171 14.43 7.96 -26.93
C PRO A 171 14.00 7.17 -28.17
N ASN A 172 14.81 6.21 -28.61
CA ASN A 172 14.58 5.43 -29.83
C ASN A 172 14.98 3.96 -29.63
N TYR A 173 13.99 3.07 -29.72
CA TYR A 173 14.16 1.63 -29.58
C TYR A 173 14.92 1.06 -30.79
N SER A 174 16.19 0.70 -30.61
CA SER A 174 16.88 -0.25 -31.48
C SER A 174 16.93 -1.58 -30.75
N SER A 175 16.38 -2.63 -31.36
CA SER A 175 16.26 -4.00 -30.83
C SER A 175 17.61 -4.74 -30.67
N SER A 176 18.72 -4.03 -30.77
CA SER A 176 20.07 -4.59 -30.81
C SER A 176 20.80 -4.26 -29.51
N GLY A 177 20.57 -5.08 -28.48
CA GLY A 177 21.40 -5.08 -27.28
C GLY A 177 20.66 -4.72 -25.99
N MET A 178 19.81 -5.63 -25.49
CA MET A 178 19.58 -5.72 -24.04
C MET A 178 20.84 -6.32 -23.38
N THR A 179 21.94 -5.56 -23.34
CA THR A 179 23.09 -5.88 -22.50
C THR A 179 22.65 -5.66 -21.06
N ALA A 180 22.65 -6.73 -20.26
CA ALA A 180 22.34 -6.80 -18.83
C ALA A 180 21.68 -5.53 -18.26
N GLY A 181 20.37 -5.38 -18.49
CA GLY A 181 19.62 -4.20 -18.04
C GLY A 181 19.82 -3.95 -16.55
N PRO A 182 19.71 -2.69 -16.08
CA PRO A 182 19.85 -2.33 -14.67
C PRO A 182 19.04 -3.31 -13.82
N SER A 183 19.71 -3.94 -12.84
CA SER A 183 19.06 -4.84 -11.92
C SER A 183 17.88 -4.13 -11.29
N PHE A 184 16.66 -4.60 -11.53
CA PHE A 184 15.47 -4.09 -10.86
C PHE A 184 15.66 -4.25 -9.35
N ARG A 185 15.95 -3.15 -8.67
CA ARG A 185 16.12 -3.05 -7.23
C ARG A 185 15.20 -1.93 -6.76
N LEU A 186 14.05 -2.32 -6.21
CA LEU A 186 13.26 -1.40 -5.41
C LEU A 186 13.99 -1.14 -4.09
N GLY A 187 13.83 0.06 -3.54
CA GLY A 187 14.56 0.53 -2.35
C GLY A 187 14.49 -0.42 -1.15
N GLU A 188 15.34 -0.14 -0.16
CA GLU A 188 15.54 -0.96 1.04
C GLU A 188 14.27 -1.11 1.89
N ASN A 189 14.34 -1.97 2.90
CA ASN A 189 13.25 -2.25 3.82
C ASN A 189 12.75 -0.95 4.49
N PRO A 190 11.47 -0.54 4.30
CA PRO A 190 10.92 0.70 4.83
C PRO A 190 10.82 0.68 6.37
N TYR A 191 11.04 -0.47 7.01
CA TYR A 191 11.11 -0.63 8.47
C TYR A 191 12.55 -0.64 9.01
N GLU A 192 13.57 -0.69 8.14
CA GLU A 192 15.00 -0.65 8.52
C GLU A 192 15.66 0.66 8.10
N VAL A 193 14.93 1.77 8.07
CA VAL A 193 15.52 3.04 7.67
C VAL A 193 16.40 3.55 8.80
N ASN A 194 17.71 3.34 8.64
CA ASN A 194 18.80 4.09 9.26
C ASN A 194 18.61 5.61 9.02
N LYS A 195 17.69 6.24 9.77
CA LYS A 195 17.68 7.68 9.98
C LYS A 195 18.52 7.97 11.22
N PRO A 196 19.29 9.07 11.26
CA PRO A 196 20.04 9.46 12.44
C PRO A 196 19.11 9.52 13.66
N ALA A 197 19.66 9.13 14.82
CA ALA A 197 19.01 9.28 16.11
C ALA A 197 18.37 10.68 16.23
N MET A 198 17.24 10.77 16.92
CA MET A 198 16.60 12.07 17.13
C MET A 198 17.58 13.06 17.74
N SER A 199 17.64 14.27 17.20
CA SER A 199 18.43 15.35 17.80
C SER A 199 17.85 15.71 19.17
N ASP A 200 18.67 16.28 20.06
CA ASP A 200 18.23 16.68 21.41
C ASP A 200 17.01 17.62 21.36
N LYS A 201 16.93 18.46 20.33
CA LYS A 201 15.81 19.36 20.07
C LYS A 201 14.52 18.66 19.63
N GLU A 202 14.62 17.50 18.99
CA GLU A 202 13.45 16.66 18.63
C GLU A 202 12.97 15.81 19.81
N LEU A 203 13.80 15.63 20.84
CA LEU A 203 13.42 14.97 22.08
C LEU A 203 12.66 15.92 23.03
N GLU A 204 12.91 17.23 22.93
CA GLU A 204 12.13 18.26 23.62
C GLU A 204 10.64 18.17 23.23
N GLY A 205 9.76 18.10 24.22
CA GLY A 205 8.31 17.96 24.01
C GLY A 205 7.81 16.53 23.76
N THR A 206 8.70 15.53 23.84
CA THR A 206 8.32 14.12 23.82
C THR A 206 8.23 13.54 25.24
N ALA A 207 7.37 12.55 25.41
CA ALA A 207 7.21 11.81 26.67
C ALA A 207 7.19 10.31 26.40
N THR A 208 7.58 9.53 27.41
CA THR A 208 7.61 8.07 27.34
C THR A 208 6.54 7.44 28.23
N THR A 209 6.01 6.30 27.82
CA THR A 209 5.17 5.44 28.65
C THR A 209 5.50 3.98 28.39
N SER A 210 5.60 3.18 29.44
CA SER A 210 5.80 1.74 29.27
C SER A 210 4.50 1.08 28.81
N ILE A 211 4.59 0.31 27.74
CA ILE A 211 3.49 -0.48 27.19
C ILE A 211 3.85 -1.96 27.22
N SER A 212 2.84 -2.80 27.42
CA SER A 212 2.96 -4.26 27.37
C SER A 212 1.76 -4.85 26.65
N GLY A 213 1.95 -6.01 26.01
CA GLY A 213 0.94 -6.66 25.19
C GLY A 213 1.20 -6.53 23.68
N LYS A 214 0.23 -6.96 22.88
CA LYS A 214 0.38 -7.15 21.43
C LYS A 214 0.13 -5.88 20.62
N TYR A 215 0.77 -4.77 21.00
CA TYR A 215 0.68 -3.52 20.25
C TYR A 215 1.38 -3.60 18.88
N ASN A 216 0.94 -2.73 17.96
CA ASN A 216 1.43 -2.64 16.59
C ASN A 216 1.74 -1.18 16.22
N SER A 217 2.94 -0.93 15.70
CA SER A 217 3.42 0.39 15.27
C SER A 217 2.47 1.12 14.33
N VAL A 218 1.95 0.44 13.31
CA VAL A 218 1.04 1.02 12.31
C VAL A 218 -0.28 1.41 12.94
N VAL A 219 -0.81 0.57 13.82
CA VAL A 219 -2.09 0.84 14.51
C VAL A 219 -1.96 1.99 15.50
N ILE A 220 -0.86 2.05 16.26
CA ILE A 220 -0.61 3.18 17.18
C ILE A 220 -0.46 4.47 16.37
N ALA A 221 0.44 4.51 15.38
CA ALA A 221 0.68 5.70 14.56
C ALA A 221 -0.62 6.20 13.88
N LYS A 222 -1.44 5.28 13.35
CA LYS A 222 -2.79 5.59 12.83
C LYS A 222 -3.66 6.27 13.88
N ASN A 223 -3.82 5.66 15.06
CA ASN A 223 -4.74 6.15 16.09
C ASN A 223 -4.29 7.46 16.74
N VAL A 224 -2.98 7.73 16.81
CA VAL A 224 -2.47 9.03 17.26
C VAL A 224 -2.38 10.07 16.14
N THR A 225 -2.76 9.72 14.90
CA THR A 225 -2.60 10.59 13.72
C THR A 225 -1.16 11.10 13.60
N MET A 226 -0.21 10.18 13.69
CA MET A 226 1.23 10.42 13.55
C MET A 226 1.75 9.71 12.31
N ASP A 227 2.69 10.34 11.62
CA ASP A 227 3.40 9.70 10.51
C ASP A 227 4.16 8.46 11.01
N ILE A 228 4.04 7.35 10.29
CA ILE A 228 4.61 6.06 10.72
C ILE A 228 6.14 6.05 10.66
N VAL A 229 6.77 6.84 9.79
CA VAL A 229 8.23 6.92 9.76
C VAL A 229 8.74 7.76 10.92
N GLN A 230 8.09 8.88 11.23
CA GLN A 230 8.38 9.62 12.45
C GLN A 230 8.15 8.75 13.69
N PHE A 231 7.05 8.00 13.73
CA PHE A 231 6.76 7.05 14.81
C PHE A 231 7.87 6.00 14.93
N ASN A 232 8.26 5.35 13.83
CA ASN A 232 9.29 4.31 13.83
C ASN A 232 10.68 4.88 14.14
N ARG A 233 10.96 6.14 13.77
CA ARG A 233 12.19 6.83 14.15
C ARG A 233 12.25 7.10 15.66
N MET A 234 11.11 7.44 16.27
CA MET A 234 10.97 7.63 17.72
C MET A 234 10.94 6.30 18.48
N ASN A 235 10.43 5.25 17.85
CA ASN A 235 10.18 3.94 18.43
C ASN A 235 10.82 2.83 17.59
N PRO A 236 12.15 2.83 17.44
CA PRO A 236 12.84 1.88 16.59
C PRO A 236 12.62 0.45 17.08
N ASN A 237 12.30 -0.44 16.14
CA ASN A 237 12.08 -1.88 16.37
C ASN A 237 11.05 -2.20 17.50
N MET A 238 10.08 -1.32 17.74
CA MET A 238 9.07 -1.52 18.79
C MET A 238 8.35 -2.87 18.66
N ASP A 239 7.86 -3.20 17.47
CA ASP A 239 7.10 -4.43 17.25
C ASP A 239 7.93 -5.69 17.52
N GLY A 240 9.22 -5.67 17.19
CA GLY A 240 10.15 -6.76 17.46
C GLY A 240 10.43 -6.89 18.96
N GLN A 241 10.73 -5.77 19.63
CA GLN A 241 11.01 -5.77 21.07
C GLN A 241 9.78 -6.17 21.91
N LEU A 242 8.59 -5.72 21.57
CA LEU A 242 7.35 -6.17 22.22
C LEU A 242 7.12 -7.67 22.06
N SER A 243 7.52 -8.24 20.92
CA SER A 243 7.40 -9.67 20.66
C SER A 243 8.37 -10.51 21.49
N THR A 244 9.59 -10.00 21.72
CA THR A 244 10.66 -10.73 22.44
C THR A 244 10.62 -10.47 23.96
N ASN A 245 10.46 -9.21 24.37
CA ASN A 245 10.60 -8.77 25.76
C ASN A 245 9.24 -8.54 26.45
N GLY A 246 8.14 -8.58 25.70
CA GLY A 246 6.78 -8.38 26.23
C GLY A 246 6.43 -6.95 26.65
N SER A 247 7.40 -6.04 26.63
CA SER A 247 7.25 -4.63 27.01
C SER A 247 8.16 -3.71 26.17
N TYR A 248 7.78 -2.44 26.08
CA TYR A 248 8.51 -1.40 25.37
C TYR A 248 8.21 -0.02 25.96
N ASP A 249 9.21 0.87 25.98
CA ASP A 249 9.01 2.27 26.38
C ASP A 249 8.65 3.11 25.16
N LEU A 250 7.33 3.27 24.96
CA LEU A 250 6.78 4.02 23.84
C LEU A 250 7.04 5.52 24.03
N ARG A 251 7.74 6.13 23.08
CA ARG A 251 7.98 7.57 23.01
C ARG A 251 7.07 8.22 21.97
N LEU A 252 6.37 9.28 22.38
CA LEU A 252 5.50 10.08 21.51
C LEU A 252 5.63 11.57 21.86
N PRO A 253 5.30 12.50 20.93
CA PRO A 253 5.03 13.89 21.30
C PRO A 253 3.95 13.95 22.40
N ALA A 254 4.05 14.90 23.33
CA ALA A 254 3.21 14.94 24.53
C ALA A 254 1.69 14.96 24.22
N ASP A 255 1.28 15.71 23.20
CA ASP A 255 -0.11 15.75 22.72
C ASP A 255 -0.57 14.39 22.16
N LYS A 256 0.31 13.71 21.41
CA LYS A 256 0.03 12.39 20.84
C LYS A 256 0.00 11.29 21.90
N LEU A 257 0.84 11.41 22.93
CA LEU A 257 0.82 10.50 24.06
C LEU A 257 -0.51 10.57 24.82
N GLN A 258 -1.08 11.77 25.00
CA GLN A 258 -2.40 11.92 25.61
C GLN A 258 -3.49 11.22 24.79
N VAL A 259 -3.47 11.37 23.46
CA VAL A 259 -4.40 10.66 22.56
C VAL A 259 -4.23 9.15 22.67
N PHE A 260 -2.98 8.66 22.72
CA PHE A 260 -2.69 7.24 22.92
C PHE A 260 -3.26 6.72 24.24
N LEU A 261 -3.00 7.42 25.34
CA LEU A 261 -3.45 7.01 26.68
C LEU A 261 -4.98 6.99 26.77
N ALA A 262 -5.66 7.99 26.20
CA ALA A 262 -7.11 8.06 26.17
C ALA A 262 -7.75 6.89 25.39
N ASN A 263 -7.07 6.37 24.36
CA ASN A 263 -7.58 5.31 23.48
C ASN A 263 -6.87 3.96 23.66
N LYS A 264 -6.05 3.80 24.71
CA LYS A 264 -5.10 2.70 24.89
C LYS A 264 -5.71 1.31 24.67
N TYR A 265 -6.88 1.06 25.27
CA TYR A 265 -7.58 -0.22 25.14
C TYR A 265 -8.15 -0.47 23.74
N SER A 266 -8.70 0.56 23.10
CA SER A 266 -9.23 0.46 21.73
C SER A 266 -8.10 0.14 20.74
N ILE A 267 -6.96 0.81 20.90
CA ILE A 267 -5.75 0.58 20.10
C ILE A 267 -5.25 -0.85 20.30
N LEU A 268 -5.14 -1.31 21.54
CA LEU A 268 -4.70 -2.69 21.82
C LEU A 268 -5.65 -3.72 21.21
N ASN A 269 -6.96 -3.50 21.31
CA ASN A 269 -7.96 -4.38 20.72
C ASN A 269 -7.82 -4.45 19.19
N GLU A 270 -7.64 -3.31 18.52
CA GLU A 270 -7.37 -3.25 17.07
C GLU A 270 -6.09 -4.02 16.70
N CYS A 271 -5.04 -3.89 17.50
CA CYS A 271 -3.79 -4.64 17.28
C CYS A 271 -3.98 -6.16 17.45
N VAL A 272 -4.74 -6.60 18.45
CA VAL A 272 -5.04 -8.02 18.69
C VAL A 272 -5.89 -8.60 17.55
N ASN A 273 -6.90 -7.85 17.09
CA ASN A 273 -7.73 -8.25 15.95
C ASN A 273 -6.91 -8.38 14.66
N LEU A 274 -5.91 -7.50 14.46
CA LEU A 274 -4.97 -7.61 13.33
C LEU A 274 -4.16 -8.93 13.37
N LEU A 275 -3.86 -9.47 14.55
CA LEU A 275 -3.05 -10.69 14.72
C LEU A 275 -3.88 -11.97 14.64
N ILE A 276 -5.06 -11.98 15.24
CA ILE A 276 -5.96 -13.14 15.24
C ILE A 276 -6.43 -13.43 13.80
N ASN A 277 -6.69 -12.39 13.02
CA ASN A 277 -7.22 -12.52 11.66
C ASN A 277 -6.13 -12.69 10.60
N GLY A 278 -5.10 -13.50 10.86
CA GLY A 278 -4.08 -13.90 9.87
C GLY A 278 -4.61 -14.68 8.65
N GLU A 279 -5.92 -14.87 8.56
CA GLU A 279 -6.69 -15.32 7.40
C GLU A 279 -7.73 -14.24 7.06
N ALA A 280 -8.02 -14.07 5.76
CA ALA A 280 -8.92 -13.07 5.21
C ALA A 280 -10.04 -12.67 6.17
N ILE A 281 -10.09 -11.39 6.54
CA ILE A 281 -11.19 -10.91 7.36
C ILE A 281 -12.45 -11.03 6.52
N ASN A 282 -13.28 -12.00 6.89
CA ASN A 282 -14.69 -11.98 6.60
C ASN A 282 -15.27 -10.89 7.50
N TYR A 283 -15.25 -9.65 7.02
CA TYR A 283 -15.93 -8.54 7.67
C TYR A 283 -17.41 -8.67 7.35
N ASP A 284 -18.10 -9.57 8.03
CA ASP A 284 -19.51 -9.35 8.27
C ASP A 284 -19.67 -8.26 9.34
N ASN A 285 -19.32 -7.04 8.94
CA ASN A 285 -19.75 -5.82 9.58
C ASN A 285 -20.82 -5.22 8.67
N HIS A 286 -21.94 -5.93 8.51
CA HIS A 286 -23.18 -5.28 8.10
C HIS A 286 -23.49 -4.18 9.12
N THR A 287 -23.12 -2.94 8.79
CA THR A 287 -23.96 -1.82 9.20
C THR A 287 -25.22 -1.97 8.37
N ASP A 288 -26.30 -2.43 8.99
CA ASP A 288 -27.61 -2.46 8.36
C ASP A 288 -28.05 -1.00 8.18
N TYR A 289 -27.78 -0.46 6.99
CA TYR A 289 -28.30 0.85 6.62
C TYR A 289 -29.79 0.66 6.34
N PRO A 290 -30.68 1.42 6.98
CA PRO A 290 -32.11 1.28 6.74
C PRO A 290 -32.38 1.35 5.24
N SER A 291 -32.91 0.25 4.71
CA SER A 291 -33.33 0.19 3.31
C SER A 291 -34.28 1.35 3.03
N ARG A 292 -34.12 1.97 1.86
CA ARG A 292 -34.89 3.14 1.43
C ARG A 292 -36.36 2.99 1.80
N TYR A 293 -36.90 4.02 2.47
CA TYR A 293 -38.34 4.23 2.54
C TYR A 293 -38.88 4.22 1.11
N ARG A 294 -39.54 3.13 0.72
CA ARG A 294 -40.24 3.02 -0.56
C ARG A 294 -41.36 4.04 -0.49
N GLN A 295 -41.17 5.21 -1.10
CA GLN A 295 -42.31 6.06 -1.43
C GLN A 295 -43.20 5.24 -2.34
N THR A 296 -44.32 4.77 -1.79
CA THR A 296 -45.39 4.12 -2.53
C THR A 296 -45.89 5.12 -3.56
N ARG A 297 -45.55 4.90 -4.83
CA ARG A 297 -46.23 5.56 -5.95
C ARG A 297 -47.70 5.17 -5.85
N LYS A 298 -48.55 6.10 -5.45
CA LYS A 298 -50.00 5.99 -5.59
C LYS A 298 -50.32 5.80 -7.07
N VAL A 299 -50.71 4.58 -7.43
CA VAL A 299 -51.34 4.29 -8.72
C VAL A 299 -52.69 4.99 -8.73
N LYS A 300 -52.84 6.04 -9.55
CA LYS A 300 -54.17 6.58 -9.90
C LYS A 300 -54.90 5.51 -10.70
N LYS A 301 -55.92 4.89 -10.11
CA LYS A 301 -56.97 4.19 -10.87
C LYS A 301 -57.69 5.24 -11.72
N LYS A 302 -57.65 5.09 -13.04
CA LYS A 302 -58.62 5.73 -13.93
C LYS A 302 -59.94 4.95 -13.82
N SER A 303 -60.99 5.66 -13.44
CA SER A 303 -62.38 5.33 -13.74
C SER A 303 -62.65 5.46 -15.23
#